data_AF-A0A7S4KVW8-F1
#
_entry.id   AF-A0A7S4KVW8-F1
#
_cell.length_a   1.000
_cell.length_b   1.000
_cell.length_c   1.000
_cell.angle_alpha   90.00
_cell.angle_beta   90.00
_cell.angle_gamma   90.00
#
_symmetry.space_group_name_H-M   'P 1'
#
loop_
_entity.id
_entity.type
_entity.pdbx_description
1 polymer ?
#
loop_
_entity_poly.entity_id
_entity_poly.type
_entity_poly.pdbx_seq_one_letter_code
_entity_poly.pdbx_strand_id
1 'polypeptide(L)'
;KDLSVAMEGFEKTWSRIVATCTDKIDDISNNVQTISQELKIWTRRQGCLLAMMKGRTSRYSSSCGKIRQQNKSIETLFEHAQEVSAAFQMWVGQWNPVGEVVHGKVKSCERAIQKTVRSYHRDASCLTDLVRCTVVVKTVEEVLVWVKGLRSMSVVAKGLSGSINEEIKMLSIGEETYLNITSIKNRYDWRCNLKACGGYRDLCVCVEVGWTVNATNKECTF
;
A
#
# COMPACT_ATOMS: atom_id res chain seq x y z
N LYS A 1 27.30 -20.02 -12.18
CA LYS A 1 27.54 -19.39 -13.50
C LYS A 1 26.23 -18.98 -14.16
N ASP A 2 25.16 -19.77 -14.07
CA ASP A 2 23.89 -19.42 -14.73
C ASP A 2 23.11 -18.28 -14.06
N LEU A 3 23.13 -18.21 -12.73
CA LEU A 3 22.48 -17.12 -11.98
C LEU A 3 23.10 -15.75 -12.28
N SER A 4 24.43 -15.68 -12.37
CA SER A 4 25.14 -14.43 -12.65
C SER A 4 24.84 -13.92 -14.07
N VAL A 5 24.75 -14.82 -15.04
CA VAL A 5 24.40 -14.48 -16.43
C VAL A 5 22.94 -14.00 -16.51
N ALA A 6 22.00 -14.68 -15.82
CA ALA A 6 20.61 -14.25 -15.76
C ALA A 6 20.46 -12.86 -15.11
N MET A 7 21.16 -12.62 -13.99
CA MET A 7 21.16 -11.31 -13.32
C MET A 7 21.73 -10.20 -14.19
N GLU A 8 22.79 -10.48 -14.95
CA GLU A 8 23.35 -9.52 -15.91
C GLU A 8 22.34 -9.16 -17.02
N GLY A 9 21.57 -10.15 -17.50
CA GLY A 9 20.47 -9.92 -18.44
C GLY A 9 19.38 -9.01 -17.89
N PHE A 10 18.99 -9.19 -16.62
CA PHE A 10 18.03 -8.32 -15.94
C PHE A 10 18.54 -6.89 -15.81
N GLU A 11 19.78 -6.70 -15.35
CA GLU A 11 20.35 -5.37 -15.18
C GLU A 11 20.52 -4.64 -16.52
N LYS A 12 20.98 -5.31 -17.58
CA LYS A 12 21.04 -4.72 -18.93
C LYS A 12 19.66 -4.30 -19.43
N THR A 13 18.65 -5.14 -19.22
CA THR A 13 17.26 -4.83 -19.59
C THR A 13 16.75 -3.63 -18.81
N TRP A 14 17.02 -3.58 -17.52
CA TRP A 14 16.62 -2.47 -16.65
C TRP A 14 17.34 -1.17 -17.04
N SER A 15 18.65 -1.20 -17.30
CA SER A 15 19.40 -0.02 -17.76
C SER A 15 18.82 0.56 -19.06
N ARG A 16 18.38 -0.31 -19.99
CA ARG A 16 17.70 0.14 -21.22
C ARG A 16 16.35 0.79 -20.91
N ILE A 17 15.54 0.18 -20.03
CA ILE A 17 14.25 0.74 -19.61
C ILE A 17 14.45 2.10 -18.94
N VAL A 18 15.41 2.21 -18.02
CA VAL A 18 15.74 3.48 -17.37
C VAL A 18 16.12 4.51 -18.43
N ALA A 19 17.03 4.19 -19.35
CA ALA A 19 17.45 5.13 -20.40
C ALA A 19 16.30 5.64 -21.29
N THR A 20 15.26 4.82 -21.52
CA THR A 20 14.10 5.21 -22.35
C THR A 20 12.97 5.86 -21.54
N CYS A 21 12.80 5.47 -20.28
CA CYS A 21 11.64 5.82 -19.46
C CYS A 21 12.02 6.61 -18.20
N THR A 22 13.19 7.28 -18.17
CA THR A 22 13.68 8.05 -17.00
C THR A 22 12.59 8.96 -16.43
N ASP A 23 11.98 9.80 -17.28
CA ASP A 23 10.95 10.76 -16.87
C ASP A 23 9.76 10.07 -16.20
N LYS A 24 9.38 8.88 -16.68
CA LYS A 24 8.26 8.12 -16.12
C LYS A 24 8.61 7.49 -14.77
N ILE A 25 9.84 7.00 -14.62
CA ILE A 25 10.34 6.45 -13.35
C ILE A 25 10.46 7.56 -12.30
N ASP A 26 10.91 8.74 -12.71
CA ASP A 26 10.96 9.92 -11.83
C ASP A 26 9.56 10.38 -11.44
N ASP A 27 8.60 10.41 -12.38
CA ASP A 27 7.20 10.70 -12.09
C ASP A 27 6.59 9.70 -11.09
N ILE A 28 6.85 8.40 -11.26
CA ILE A 28 6.43 7.35 -10.31
C ILE A 28 7.06 7.64 -8.94
N SER A 29 8.35 7.90 -8.91
CA SER A 29 9.11 8.15 -7.68
C SER A 29 8.60 9.38 -6.94
N ASN A 30 8.31 10.47 -7.67
CA ASN A 30 7.72 11.69 -7.13
C ASN A 30 6.34 11.42 -6.52
N ASN A 31 5.46 10.72 -7.23
CA ASN A 31 4.13 10.38 -6.71
C ASN A 31 4.21 9.52 -5.44
N VAL A 32 5.06 8.49 -5.44
CA VAL A 32 5.24 7.62 -4.26
C VAL A 32 5.88 8.38 -3.10
N GLN A 33 6.82 9.29 -3.39
CA GLN A 33 7.45 10.13 -2.38
C GLN A 33 6.43 11.08 -1.73
N THR A 34 5.53 11.68 -2.51
CA THR A 34 4.46 12.53 -1.96
C THR A 34 3.57 11.73 -1.01
N ILE A 35 3.08 10.56 -1.42
CA ILE A 35 2.28 9.66 -0.55
C ILE A 35 3.07 9.29 0.71
N SER A 36 4.36 8.98 0.56
CA SER A 36 5.22 8.62 1.70
C SER A 36 5.46 9.78 2.67
N GLN A 37 5.55 11.02 2.17
CA GLN A 37 5.68 12.22 2.99
C GLN A 37 4.39 12.49 3.77
N GLU A 38 3.23 12.38 3.12
CA GLU A 38 1.92 12.48 3.77
C GLU A 38 1.77 11.45 4.90
N LEU A 39 2.13 10.18 4.64
CA LEU A 39 2.17 9.12 5.67
C LEU A 39 3.12 9.44 6.84
N LYS A 40 4.29 10.03 6.58
CA LYS A 40 5.27 10.41 7.62
C LYS A 40 4.78 11.57 8.48
N ILE A 41 4.25 12.63 7.86
CA ILE A 41 3.66 13.77 8.56
C ILE A 41 2.58 13.26 9.52
N TRP A 42 1.76 12.34 9.04
CA TRP A 42 0.71 11.72 9.83
C TRP A 42 1.26 10.91 11.00
N THR A 43 2.22 10.02 10.78
CA THR A 43 2.80 9.17 11.83
C THR A 43 3.40 10.02 12.96
N ARG A 44 4.04 11.15 12.62
CA ARG A 44 4.58 12.11 13.60
C ARG A 44 3.48 12.83 14.39
N ARG A 45 2.42 13.29 13.73
CA ARG A 45 1.27 13.95 14.38
C ARG A 45 0.55 13.02 15.36
N GLN A 46 0.34 11.76 14.98
CA GLN A 46 -0.22 10.76 15.87
C GLN A 46 0.62 10.56 17.13
N GLY A 47 1.95 10.41 16.99
CA GLY A 47 2.84 10.22 18.13
C GLY A 47 2.77 11.38 19.14
N CYS A 48 2.63 12.61 18.65
CA CYS A 48 2.53 13.80 19.50
C CYS A 48 1.17 13.91 20.21
N LEU A 49 0.07 13.63 19.50
CA LEU A 49 -1.29 13.74 20.05
C LEU A 49 -1.65 12.59 21.01
N LEU A 50 -1.14 11.38 20.75
CA LEU A 50 -1.27 10.22 21.65
C LEU A 50 -0.40 10.34 22.91
N ALA A 51 0.75 11.01 22.85
CA ALA A 51 1.53 11.33 24.04
C ALA A 51 0.73 12.20 25.04
N MET A 52 -0.25 12.98 24.55
CA MET A 52 -1.15 13.77 25.38
C MET A 52 -2.40 13.02 25.86
N MET A 53 -2.86 11.98 25.15
CA MET A 53 -4.07 11.21 25.52
C MET A 53 -3.71 9.82 26.06
N LYS A 54 -3.46 9.73 27.38
CA LYS A 54 -3.26 8.45 28.08
C LYS A 54 -4.45 7.51 27.85
N GLY A 55 -4.20 6.32 27.28
CA GLY A 55 -5.15 5.19 27.30
C GLY A 55 -5.61 4.65 25.94
N ARG A 56 -5.38 5.35 24.82
CA ARG A 56 -5.64 4.79 23.49
C ARG A 56 -4.40 4.04 22.98
N THR A 57 -4.54 2.76 22.69
CA THR A 57 -3.50 1.99 21.98
C THR A 57 -3.22 2.66 20.63
N SER A 58 -1.96 2.97 20.37
CA SER A 58 -1.52 3.52 19.07
C SER A 58 -1.98 2.60 17.93
N ARG A 59 -2.59 3.19 16.89
CA ARG A 59 -3.02 2.47 15.68
C ARG A 59 -1.84 1.86 14.93
N TYR A 60 -0.62 2.37 15.14
CA TYR A 60 0.60 1.87 14.52
C TYR A 60 1.52 1.30 15.59
N SER A 61 2.15 0.18 15.26
CA SER A 61 3.17 -0.43 16.10
C SER A 61 4.41 0.45 16.16
N SER A 62 4.82 0.82 17.37
CA SER A 62 6.05 1.56 17.62
C SER A 62 7.30 0.77 17.21
N SER A 63 7.25 -0.57 17.24
CA SER A 63 8.41 -1.43 16.96
C SER A 63 8.68 -1.64 15.47
N CYS A 64 7.65 -1.60 14.63
CA CYS A 64 7.78 -1.92 13.20
C CYS A 64 7.10 -0.91 12.26
N GLY A 65 6.47 0.14 12.79
CA GLY A 65 5.78 1.17 12.01
C GLY A 65 4.58 0.64 11.21
N LYS A 66 4.08 -0.56 11.52
CA LYS A 66 2.93 -1.17 10.84
C LYS A 66 1.63 -0.80 11.51
N ILE A 67 0.60 -0.62 10.70
CA ILE A 67 -0.76 -0.52 11.20
C ILE A 67 -1.17 -1.80 11.95
N ARG A 68 -1.89 -1.63 13.05
CA ARG A 68 -2.45 -2.69 13.86
C ARG A 68 -3.91 -2.88 13.50
N GLN A 69 -4.25 -4.11 13.13
CA GLN A 69 -5.62 -4.58 13.02
C GLN A 69 -6.29 -4.53 14.40
N GLN A 70 -7.61 -4.40 14.41
CA GLN A 70 -8.38 -4.39 15.66
C GLN A 70 -8.27 -5.73 16.40
N ASN A 71 -8.27 -6.83 15.65
CA ASN A 71 -8.14 -8.18 16.19
C ASN A 71 -6.67 -8.60 16.31
N LYS A 72 -6.34 -9.26 17.44
CA LYS A 72 -5.02 -9.81 17.72
C LYS A 72 -4.95 -11.33 17.55
N SER A 73 -6.10 -12.03 17.53
CA SER A 73 -6.16 -13.46 17.24
C SER A 73 -5.82 -13.69 15.77
N ILE A 74 -4.87 -14.60 15.52
CA ILE A 74 -4.52 -14.97 14.16
C ILE A 74 -5.67 -15.73 13.49
N GLU A 75 -6.41 -16.53 14.26
CA GLU A 75 -7.57 -17.30 13.80
C GLU A 75 -8.65 -16.38 13.25
N THR A 76 -9.10 -15.39 14.04
CA THR A 76 -10.11 -14.40 13.61
C THR A 76 -9.64 -13.59 12.40
N LEU A 77 -8.34 -13.24 12.33
CA LEU A 77 -7.79 -12.55 11.17
C LEU A 77 -7.86 -13.40 9.90
N PHE A 78 -7.72 -14.72 10.02
CA PHE A 78 -7.81 -15.66 8.91
C PHE A 78 -9.26 -15.91 8.46
N GLU A 79 -10.21 -15.99 9.39
CA GLU A 79 -11.64 -16.07 9.09
C GLU A 79 -12.07 -14.85 8.26
N HIS A 80 -11.79 -13.64 8.76
CA HIS A 80 -12.07 -12.40 8.02
C HIS A 80 -11.36 -12.37 6.67
N ALA A 81 -10.10 -12.82 6.59
CA ALA A 81 -9.37 -12.85 5.34
C ALA A 81 -10.03 -13.77 4.29
N GLN A 82 -10.59 -14.91 4.70
CA GLN A 82 -11.30 -15.81 3.80
C GLN A 82 -12.60 -15.18 3.28
N GLU A 83 -13.35 -14.53 4.17
CA GLU A 83 -14.61 -13.85 3.83
C GLU A 83 -14.40 -12.72 2.81
N VAL A 84 -13.39 -11.87 3.04
CA VAL A 84 -13.20 -10.67 2.22
C VAL A 84 -12.33 -10.89 0.98
N SER A 85 -11.60 -12.01 0.88
CA SER A 85 -10.58 -12.20 -0.17
C SER A 85 -11.16 -12.14 -1.58
N ALA A 86 -12.30 -12.78 -1.84
CA ALA A 86 -12.91 -12.77 -3.17
C ALA A 86 -13.44 -11.36 -3.52
N ALA A 87 -14.18 -10.74 -2.59
CA ALA A 87 -14.75 -9.41 -2.77
C ALA A 87 -13.66 -8.35 -3.01
N PHE A 88 -12.58 -8.37 -2.24
CA PHE A 88 -11.45 -7.46 -2.42
C PHE A 88 -10.83 -7.57 -3.82
N GLN A 89 -10.63 -8.79 -4.32
CA GLN A 89 -9.99 -9.00 -5.62
C GLN A 89 -10.87 -8.56 -6.78
N MET A 90 -12.18 -8.85 -6.70
CA MET A 90 -13.17 -8.36 -7.65
C MET A 90 -13.27 -6.84 -7.63
N TRP A 91 -13.26 -6.24 -6.45
CA TRP A 91 -13.25 -4.79 -6.28
C TRP A 91 -12.02 -4.15 -6.94
N VAL A 92 -10.82 -4.71 -6.74
CA VAL A 92 -9.62 -4.23 -7.47
C VAL A 92 -9.80 -4.35 -8.98
N GLY A 93 -10.36 -5.46 -9.46
CA GLY A 93 -10.66 -5.66 -10.88
C GLY A 93 -11.60 -4.60 -11.49
N GLN A 94 -12.53 -4.06 -10.72
CA GLN A 94 -13.52 -3.09 -11.20
C GLN A 94 -12.94 -1.70 -11.47
N TRP A 95 -12.02 -1.24 -10.63
CA TRP A 95 -11.46 0.11 -10.78
C TRP A 95 -10.09 0.14 -11.46
N ASN A 96 -9.40 -0.99 -11.53
CA ASN A 96 -8.04 -1.08 -12.06
C ASN A 96 -7.95 -0.47 -13.47
N PRO A 97 -7.22 0.64 -13.67
CA PRO A 97 -7.26 1.37 -14.93
C PRO A 97 -6.45 0.69 -16.04
N VAL A 98 -5.45 -0.14 -15.70
CA VAL A 98 -4.51 -0.76 -16.64
C VAL A 98 -3.97 -2.08 -16.11
N GLY A 99 -3.55 -2.97 -17.01
CA GLY A 99 -2.97 -4.27 -16.64
C GLY A 99 -3.99 -5.31 -16.21
N GLU A 100 -3.49 -6.50 -15.90
CA GLU A 100 -4.29 -7.64 -15.48
C GLU A 100 -4.23 -7.81 -13.96
N VAL A 101 -5.39 -7.94 -13.32
CA VAL A 101 -5.47 -8.26 -11.89
C VAL A 101 -5.33 -9.76 -11.70
N VAL A 102 -4.16 -10.19 -11.25
CA VAL A 102 -3.88 -11.56 -10.87
C VAL A 102 -4.31 -11.79 -9.42
N HIS A 103 -5.24 -12.73 -9.27
CA HIS A 103 -5.80 -13.08 -7.97
C HIS A 103 -4.76 -13.79 -7.09
N GLY A 104 -4.58 -13.30 -5.87
CA GLY A 104 -3.71 -13.88 -4.86
C GLY A 104 -4.47 -14.78 -3.89
N LYS A 105 -3.93 -15.97 -3.64
CA LYS A 105 -4.41 -16.80 -2.53
C LYS A 105 -4.18 -16.10 -1.19
N VAL A 106 -5.11 -16.29 -0.26
CA VAL A 106 -4.92 -15.93 1.16
C VAL A 106 -3.59 -16.52 1.62
N LYS A 107 -2.77 -15.70 2.31
CA LYS A 107 -1.47 -16.16 2.80
C LYS A 107 -1.65 -17.41 3.66
N SER A 108 -0.79 -18.42 3.50
CA SER A 108 -0.86 -19.61 4.34
C SER A 108 -0.59 -19.29 5.82
N CYS A 109 -1.26 -20.02 6.73
CA CYS A 109 -1.10 -19.88 8.18
C CYS A 109 0.37 -19.99 8.60
N GLU A 110 1.09 -20.99 8.10
CA GLU A 110 2.52 -21.17 8.38
C GLU A 110 3.36 -19.93 8.02
N ARG A 111 3.16 -19.36 6.83
CA ARG A 111 3.90 -18.16 6.40
C ARG A 111 3.48 -16.91 7.17
N ALA A 112 2.22 -16.82 7.59
CA ALA A 112 1.74 -15.74 8.45
C ALA A 112 2.40 -15.81 9.83
N ILE A 113 2.41 -16.98 10.47
CA ILE A 113 3.09 -17.22 11.77
C ILE A 113 4.58 -16.87 11.65
N GLN A 114 5.29 -17.40 10.65
CA GLN A 114 6.71 -17.11 10.43
C GLN A 114 6.96 -15.61 10.27
N LYS A 115 6.08 -14.90 9.54
CA LYS A 115 6.20 -13.45 9.35
C LYS A 115 5.95 -12.68 10.65
N THR A 116 4.93 -13.08 11.41
CA THR A 116 4.59 -12.48 12.70
C THR A 116 5.74 -12.62 13.70
N VAL A 117 6.36 -13.80 13.78
CA VAL A 117 7.53 -14.03 14.64
C VAL A 117 8.72 -13.20 14.18
N ARG A 118 9.09 -13.26 12.89
CA ARG A 118 10.35 -12.67 12.39
C ARG A 118 10.31 -11.15 12.22
N SER A 119 9.13 -10.58 11.94
CA SER A 119 9.00 -9.17 11.54
C SER A 119 8.19 -8.34 12.52
N TYR A 120 7.29 -8.97 13.29
CA TYR A 120 6.30 -8.27 14.11
C TYR A 120 6.39 -8.62 15.59
N HIS A 121 7.47 -9.23 16.05
CA HIS A 121 7.69 -9.56 17.46
C HIS A 121 6.51 -10.32 18.10
N ARG A 122 5.96 -11.29 17.35
CA ARG A 122 4.80 -12.12 17.75
C ARG A 122 3.46 -11.38 17.80
N ASP A 123 3.37 -10.17 17.26
CA ASP A 123 2.14 -9.41 17.18
C ASP A 123 1.39 -9.65 15.86
N ALA A 124 0.38 -10.52 15.89
CA ALA A 124 -0.40 -10.86 14.69
C ALA A 124 -1.24 -9.69 14.17
N SER A 125 -1.57 -8.69 15.01
CA SER A 125 -2.32 -7.51 14.57
C SER A 125 -1.56 -6.69 13.52
N CYS A 126 -0.24 -6.89 13.35
CA CYS A 126 0.56 -6.21 12.33
C CYS A 126 0.52 -6.91 10.95
N LEU A 127 -0.23 -8.01 10.81
CA LEU A 127 -0.43 -8.69 9.52
C LEU A 127 -1.39 -7.89 8.63
N THR A 128 -0.87 -7.37 7.52
CA THR A 128 -1.63 -6.52 6.57
C THR A 128 -1.68 -7.11 5.16
N ASP A 129 -1.14 -8.31 4.97
CA ASP A 129 -0.99 -8.93 3.66
C ASP A 129 -1.50 -10.39 3.66
N LEU A 130 -2.52 -10.65 4.48
CA LEU A 130 -3.28 -11.90 4.45
C LEU A 130 -4.05 -11.99 3.14
N VAL A 131 -4.79 -10.94 2.80
CA VAL A 131 -5.44 -10.72 1.51
C VAL A 131 -4.54 -9.86 0.63
N ARG A 132 -4.38 -10.25 -0.64
CA ARG A 132 -3.51 -9.57 -1.60
C ARG A 132 -3.90 -9.95 -3.03
N CYS A 133 -3.63 -9.06 -3.97
CA CYS A 133 -3.64 -9.33 -5.40
C CYS A 133 -2.36 -8.76 -6.03
N THR A 134 -2.16 -8.97 -7.33
CA THR A 134 -1.05 -8.38 -8.08
C THR A 134 -1.61 -7.82 -9.38
N VAL A 135 -1.30 -6.56 -9.68
CA VAL A 135 -1.60 -5.99 -11.00
C VAL A 135 -0.36 -6.15 -11.86
N VAL A 136 -0.48 -6.92 -12.94
CA VAL A 136 0.60 -7.17 -13.89
C VAL A 136 0.42 -6.24 -15.07
N VAL A 137 1.44 -5.42 -15.29
CA VAL A 137 1.49 -4.44 -16.38
C VAL A 137 2.64 -4.78 -17.32
N LYS A 138 2.55 -4.32 -18.57
CA LYS A 138 3.53 -4.60 -19.61
C LYS A 138 4.61 -3.53 -19.70
N THR A 139 4.29 -2.30 -19.33
CA THR A 139 5.20 -1.15 -19.49
C THR A 139 5.27 -0.28 -18.23
N VAL A 140 6.31 0.57 -18.15
CA VAL A 140 6.49 1.52 -17.04
C VAL A 140 5.43 2.62 -17.09
N GLU A 141 4.97 2.99 -18.29
CA GLU A 141 3.89 3.95 -18.48
C GLU A 141 2.59 3.47 -17.84
N GLU A 142 2.27 2.18 -17.97
CA GLU A 142 1.13 1.58 -17.27
C GLU A 142 1.30 1.63 -15.74
N VAL A 143 2.52 1.42 -15.21
CA VAL A 143 2.78 1.63 -13.76
C VAL A 143 2.44 3.06 -13.35
N LEU A 144 2.86 4.06 -14.15
CA LEU A 144 2.56 5.46 -13.86
C LEU A 144 1.05 5.76 -13.91
N VAL A 145 0.36 5.24 -14.92
CA VAL A 145 -1.12 5.37 -15.02
C VAL A 145 -1.78 4.75 -13.81
N TRP A 146 -1.32 3.55 -13.41
CA TRP A 146 -1.85 2.86 -12.24
C TRP A 146 -1.64 3.65 -10.95
N VAL A 147 -0.44 4.21 -10.72
CA VAL A 147 -0.16 5.05 -9.53
C VAL A 147 -1.03 6.30 -9.51
N LYS A 148 -1.23 6.96 -10.66
CA LYS A 148 -2.11 8.13 -10.76
C LYS A 148 -3.57 7.77 -10.48
N GLY A 149 -4.05 6.65 -11.04
CA GLY A 149 -5.39 6.13 -10.79
C GLY A 149 -5.61 5.77 -9.32
N LEU A 150 -4.66 5.05 -8.71
CA LEU A 150 -4.65 4.75 -7.28
C LEU A 150 -4.75 6.04 -6.46
N ARG A 151 -3.93 7.05 -6.80
CA ARG A 151 -3.92 8.33 -6.09
C ARG A 151 -5.27 9.03 -6.18
N SER A 152 -5.89 9.08 -7.36
CA SER A 152 -7.19 9.75 -7.55
C SER A 152 -8.33 9.11 -6.76
N MET A 153 -8.28 7.81 -6.50
CA MET A 153 -9.33 7.11 -5.75
C MET A 153 -8.98 6.86 -4.28
N SER A 154 -7.83 7.38 -3.83
CA SER A 154 -7.30 7.15 -2.50
C SER A 154 -7.31 8.40 -1.65
N VAL A 155 -7.51 8.19 -0.36
CA VAL A 155 -7.06 9.12 0.67
C VAL A 155 -5.78 8.57 1.29
N VAL A 156 -4.89 9.46 1.72
CA VAL A 156 -3.66 9.06 2.41
C VAL A 156 -3.82 9.37 3.89
N ALA A 157 -3.71 8.34 4.73
CA ALA A 157 -3.69 8.42 6.19
C ALA A 157 -4.93 9.07 6.87
N LYS A 158 -6.15 8.90 6.33
CA LYS A 158 -7.37 9.48 6.94
C LYS A 158 -7.87 8.65 8.13
N GLY A 159 -8.47 9.31 9.14
CA GLY A 159 -9.09 8.66 10.30
C GLY A 159 -8.86 9.28 11.68
N LEU A 160 -8.04 10.33 11.85
CA LEU A 160 -7.86 11.04 13.13
C LEU A 160 -7.59 12.55 12.94
N SER A 161 -8.68 13.32 13.03
CA SER A 161 -8.82 14.79 13.21
C SER A 161 -8.43 15.76 12.07
N GLY A 162 -9.39 16.64 11.73
CA GLY A 162 -9.16 17.99 11.21
C GLY A 162 -9.57 18.22 9.76
N SER A 163 -10.35 19.28 9.54
CA SER A 163 -10.89 19.77 8.26
C SER A 163 -10.00 19.54 7.04
N ILE A 164 -10.59 19.02 5.96
CA ILE A 164 -9.92 18.82 4.68
C ILE A 164 -9.62 20.17 4.05
N ASN A 165 -8.34 20.50 3.91
CA ASN A 165 -7.92 21.58 3.04
C ASN A 165 -8.14 21.19 1.56
N GLU A 166 -9.06 21.92 0.95
CA GLU A 166 -9.24 22.41 -0.43
C GLU A 166 -8.76 21.68 -1.71
N GLU A 167 -8.08 20.54 -1.69
CA GLU A 167 -7.62 19.91 -2.95
C GLU A 167 -8.56 18.84 -3.54
N ILE A 168 -9.65 18.48 -2.85
CA ILE A 168 -10.70 17.62 -3.43
C ILE A 168 -11.68 18.49 -4.21
N LYS A 169 -11.30 18.92 -5.42
CA LYS A 169 -12.17 19.75 -6.29
C LYS A 169 -12.55 19.10 -7.62
N MET A 170 -12.25 17.83 -7.87
CA MET A 170 -12.61 17.16 -9.14
C MET A 170 -13.01 15.67 -9.00
N LEU A 171 -13.75 15.29 -7.96
CA LEU A 171 -14.36 13.96 -7.92
C LEU A 171 -15.84 14.09 -7.60
N SER A 172 -16.64 13.53 -8.49
CA SER A 172 -18.11 13.53 -8.51
C SER A 172 -18.66 13.13 -7.15
N ILE A 173 -19.50 13.98 -6.58
CA ILE A 173 -20.11 13.78 -5.27
C ILE A 173 -21.19 12.68 -5.40
N GLY A 174 -20.79 11.45 -5.10
CA GLY A 174 -21.63 10.29 -4.78
C GLY A 174 -21.04 9.55 -3.58
N GLU A 175 -21.76 8.60 -3.00
CA GLU A 175 -21.28 7.68 -1.94
C GLU A 175 -20.19 6.72 -2.49
N GLU A 176 -19.08 7.27 -2.99
CA GLU A 176 -18.00 6.48 -3.55
C GLU A 176 -17.15 5.91 -2.40
N THR A 177 -16.89 4.60 -2.48
CA THR A 177 -15.98 3.92 -1.56
C THR A 177 -14.54 4.26 -1.95
N TYR A 178 -13.81 4.88 -1.04
CA TYR A 178 -12.39 5.21 -1.19
C TYR A 178 -11.51 4.17 -0.49
N LEU A 179 -10.22 4.19 -0.84
CA LEU A 179 -9.18 3.41 -0.18
C LEU A 179 -8.25 4.31 0.63
N ASN A 180 -7.81 3.85 1.79
CA ASN A 180 -6.81 4.54 2.61
C ASN A 180 -5.45 3.87 2.43
N ILE A 181 -4.48 4.58 1.84
CA ILE A 181 -3.11 4.06 1.73
C ILE A 181 -2.46 4.09 3.11
N THR A 182 -1.94 2.96 3.56
CA THR A 182 -1.25 2.82 4.87
C THR A 182 0.25 2.55 4.72
N SER A 183 0.68 2.06 3.56
CA SER A 183 2.08 1.85 3.23
C SER A 183 2.25 1.80 1.73
N ILE A 184 3.30 2.41 1.21
CA ILE A 184 3.71 2.27 -0.18
C ILE A 184 5.23 2.09 -0.24
N LYS A 185 5.70 1.20 -1.11
CA LYS A 185 7.11 0.95 -1.36
C LYS A 185 7.37 1.02 -2.85
N ASN A 186 8.35 1.83 -3.23
CA ASN A 186 8.82 1.94 -4.60
C ASN A 186 10.15 1.20 -4.77
N ARG A 187 10.15 0.13 -5.57
CA ARG A 187 11.40 -0.55 -5.97
C ARG A 187 11.83 -0.19 -7.39
N TYR A 188 11.10 0.67 -8.10
CA TYR A 188 11.57 1.29 -9.35
C TYR A 188 12.57 2.41 -9.09
N ASP A 189 12.57 2.99 -7.88
CA ASP A 189 13.54 4.01 -7.47
C ASP A 189 14.97 3.44 -7.51
N TRP A 190 15.86 4.12 -8.22
CA TRP A 190 17.28 3.76 -8.34
C TRP A 190 18.03 3.85 -7.01
N ARG A 191 17.52 4.63 -6.04
CA ARG A 191 18.05 4.72 -4.68
C ARG A 191 17.71 3.50 -3.83
N CYS A 192 16.78 2.65 -4.28
CA CYS A 192 16.43 1.44 -3.58
C CYS A 192 17.62 0.46 -3.60
N ASN A 193 17.87 -0.24 -2.49
CA ASN A 193 18.93 -1.23 -2.43
C ASN A 193 18.56 -2.45 -3.29
N LEU A 194 19.05 -2.45 -4.54
CA LEU A 194 18.74 -3.46 -5.56
C LEU A 194 19.19 -4.87 -5.14
N LYS A 195 20.30 -4.98 -4.39
CA LYS A 195 20.80 -6.26 -3.87
C LYS A 195 19.82 -6.89 -2.88
N ALA A 196 19.19 -6.07 -2.04
CA ALA A 196 18.17 -6.54 -1.10
C ALA A 196 16.87 -6.98 -1.80
N CYS A 197 16.63 -6.49 -3.02
CA CYS A 197 15.44 -6.78 -3.81
C CYS A 197 15.66 -7.92 -4.82
N GLY A 198 16.87 -8.50 -4.89
CA GLY A 198 17.20 -9.55 -5.86
C GLY A 198 17.06 -9.12 -7.32
N GLY A 199 17.16 -7.81 -7.60
CA GLY A 199 16.97 -7.28 -8.95
C GLY A 199 15.51 -7.08 -9.38
N TYR A 200 14.51 -7.44 -8.57
CA TYR A 200 13.10 -7.19 -8.89
C TYR A 200 12.72 -5.71 -8.74
N ARG A 201 11.82 -5.23 -9.61
CA ARG A 201 11.23 -3.89 -9.59
C ARG A 201 9.71 -4.04 -9.47
N ASP A 202 9.13 -3.47 -8.42
CA ASP A 202 7.71 -3.51 -8.13
C ASP A 202 7.27 -2.25 -7.36
N LEU A 203 5.95 -2.07 -7.30
CA LEU A 203 5.30 -1.23 -6.30
C LEU A 203 4.54 -2.13 -5.34
N CYS A 204 4.72 -1.93 -4.05
CA CYS A 204 3.98 -2.64 -3.02
C CYS A 204 3.18 -1.65 -2.19
N VAL A 205 1.84 -1.76 -2.27
CA VAL A 205 0.90 -0.87 -1.58
C VAL A 205 0.10 -1.68 -0.57
N CYS A 206 -0.05 -1.16 0.65
CA CYS A 206 -1.01 -1.64 1.63
C CYS A 206 -2.13 -0.62 1.75
N VAL A 207 -3.37 -1.09 1.69
CA VAL A 207 -4.58 -0.26 1.69
C VAL A 207 -5.57 -0.79 2.72
N GLU A 208 -6.38 0.11 3.27
CA GLU A 208 -7.64 -0.24 3.92
C GLU A 208 -8.77 0.12 2.97
N VAL A 209 -9.77 -0.75 2.88
CA VAL A 209 -10.90 -0.63 1.95
C VAL A 209 -12.19 -0.50 2.77
N GLY A 210 -13.15 0.28 2.28
CA GLY A 210 -14.43 0.52 2.96
C GLY A 210 -14.62 1.93 3.50
N TRP A 211 -13.70 2.85 3.19
CA TRP A 211 -13.84 4.24 3.63
C TRP A 211 -14.87 4.97 2.77
N THR A 212 -15.83 5.65 3.39
CA THR A 212 -16.81 6.50 2.70
C THR A 212 -16.56 7.97 3.05
N VAL A 213 -16.89 8.90 2.15
CA VAL A 213 -16.89 10.34 2.42
C VAL A 213 -18.32 10.81 2.58
N ASN A 214 -18.65 11.41 3.70
CA ASN A 214 -19.92 12.12 3.83
C ASN A 214 -19.81 13.43 3.03
N ALA A 215 -20.64 13.56 2.00
CA ALA A 215 -20.65 14.69 1.08
C ALA A 215 -20.92 16.04 1.77
N THR A 216 -21.64 16.04 2.89
CA THR A 216 -22.12 17.25 3.57
C THR A 216 -21.05 17.90 4.44
N ASN A 217 -20.25 17.09 5.15
CA ASN A 217 -19.21 17.58 6.06
C ASN A 217 -17.78 17.21 5.61
N LYS A 218 -17.66 16.52 4.46
CA LYS A 218 -16.43 15.95 3.90
C LYS A 218 -15.71 14.98 4.86
N GLU A 219 -16.35 14.53 5.93
CA GLU A 219 -15.73 13.59 6.85
C GLU A 219 -15.58 12.22 6.20
N CYS A 220 -14.49 11.52 6.50
CA CYS A 220 -14.38 10.10 6.12
C CYS A 220 -14.67 9.21 7.30
N THR A 221 -15.48 8.20 7.07
CA THR A 221 -15.80 7.12 7.99
C THR A 221 -15.33 5.79 7.41
N PHE A 222 -14.91 4.87 8.28
CA PHE A 222 -14.64 3.47 7.96
C PHE A 222 -15.82 2.64 8.42
#